data_AF-A0A5J4DPM0-F1
#
_entry.id   AF-A0A5J4DPM0-F1
#
_cell.length_a   1.000
_cell.length_b   1.000
_cell.length_c   1.000
_cell.angle_alpha   90.00
_cell.angle_beta   90.00
_cell.angle_gamma   90.00
#
_symmetry.space_group_name_H-M   'P 1'
#
loop_
_entity.id
_entity.type
_entity.pdbx_description
1 polymer ?
#
loop_
_entity_poly.entity_id
_entity_poly.type
_entity_poly.pdbx_seq_one_letter_code
_entity_poly.pdbx_strand_id
1 'polypeptide(L)' 'MTNIWIHTQIDTIPNEFWFVDYDKGLATKNDQKPRFTSIRKWQGDITSFFVTKGIKVIEENENTLRFEKEEIF' A
#
# COMPACT_ATOMS: atom_id res chain seq x y z
N MET A 1 -0.37 13.06 5.00
CA MET A 1 0.69 12.19 4.44
C MET A 1 0.60 12.27 2.93
N THR A 2 1.71 12.15 2.20
CA THR A 2 1.70 12.21 0.73
C THR A 2 1.36 10.85 0.15
N ASN A 3 0.54 10.80 -0.91
CA ASN A 3 0.22 9.57 -1.64
C ASN A 3 1.48 8.92 -2.21
N ILE A 4 1.56 7.59 -2.16
CA ILE A 4 2.76 6.85 -2.55
C ILE A 4 2.43 5.63 -3.40
N TRP A 5 3.39 5.26 -4.24
CA TRP A 5 3.42 3.95 -4.88
C TRP A 5 4.36 3.02 -4.11
N ILE A 6 3.92 1.80 -3.89
CA ILE A 6 4.67 0.74 -3.20
C ILE A 6 4.81 -0.44 -4.15
N HIS A 7 6.02 -1.00 -4.21
CA HIS A 7 6.32 -2.25 -4.86
C HIS A 7 6.63 -3.27 -3.78
N THR A 8 5.71 -4.22 -3.58
CA THR A 8 5.82 -5.30 -2.61
C THR A 8 6.54 -6.48 -3.26
N GLN A 9 7.42 -7.12 -2.49
CA GLN A 9 8.17 -8.30 -2.92
C GLN A 9 8.10 -9.33 -1.79
N ILE A 10 7.54 -10.50 -2.10
CA ILE A 10 7.46 -11.65 -1.21
C ILE A 10 7.95 -12.85 -2.00
N ASP A 11 8.80 -13.69 -1.41
CA ASP A 11 9.45 -14.80 -2.12
C ASP A 11 8.46 -15.76 -2.82
N THR A 12 7.22 -15.81 -2.35
CA THR A 12 6.16 -16.71 -2.82
C THR A 12 5.05 -16.03 -3.63
N ILE A 13 5.04 -14.69 -3.76
CA ILE A 13 3.99 -13.93 -4.43
C ILE A 13 4.60 -13.10 -5.57
N PRO A 14 3.96 -13.05 -6.76
CA PRO A 14 4.38 -12.16 -7.83
C PRO A 14 4.50 -10.71 -7.31
N ASN A 15 5.51 -9.99 -7.79
CA ASN A 15 5.69 -8.57 -7.48
C ASN A 15 4.39 -7.79 -7.72
N GLU A 16 3.92 -7.04 -6.72
CA GLU A 16 2.71 -6.24 -6.84
C GLU A 16 3.03 -4.74 -6.74
N PHE A 17 2.23 -3.92 -7.40
CA PHE A 17 2.29 -2.47 -7.26
C PHE A 17 1.02 -1.99 -6.57
N TRP A 18 1.19 -1.19 -5.53
CA TRP A 18 0.10 -0.63 -4.74
C TRP A 18 0.17 0.88 -4.78
N PHE A 19 -0.92 1.54 -5.14
CA PHE A 19 -1.10 2.97 -4.96
C PHE A 19 -1.82 3.23 -3.63
N VAL A 20 -1.19 3.99 -2.74
CA VAL A 20 -1.75 4.35 -1.44
C VAL A 20 -2.21 5.80 -1.47
N ASP A 21 -3.52 5.98 -1.42
CA ASP A 21 -4.22 7.25 -1.28
C ASP A 21 -4.54 7.48 0.21
N TYR A 22 -3.67 8.23 0.88
CA TYR A 22 -3.80 8.52 2.32
C TYR A 22 -4.96 9.48 2.63
N ASP A 23 -5.38 10.28 1.65
CA ASP A 23 -6.51 11.19 1.82
C ASP A 23 -7.83 10.41 1.80
N LYS A 24 -7.91 9.35 1.00
CA LYS A 24 -9.08 8.45 0.94
C LYS A 24 -9.03 7.27 1.92
N GLY A 25 -7.89 7.02 2.55
CA GLY A 25 -7.69 5.82 3.36
C GLY A 25 -7.80 4.54 2.53
N LEU A 26 -7.26 4.56 1.31
CA LEU A 26 -7.42 3.49 0.33
C LEU A 26 -6.09 3.15 -0.33
N ALA A 27 -5.73 1.87 -0.32
CA ALA A 27 -4.69 1.31 -1.17
C ALA A 27 -5.33 0.51 -2.30
N THR A 28 -4.81 0.65 -3.51
CA THR A 28 -5.31 -0.06 -4.70
C THR A 28 -4.16 -0.76 -5.38
N LYS A 29 -4.33 -2.06 -5.60
CA LYS A 29 -3.39 -2.89 -6.37
C LYS A 29 -3.49 -2.52 -7.83
N ASN A 30 -2.36 -2.49 -8.51
CA ASN A 30 -2.26 -2.26 -9.94
C ASN A 30 -1.26 -3.25 -10.53
N ASP A 31 -1.68 -3.95 -11.58
CA ASP A 31 -0.84 -4.90 -12.28
C ASP A 31 0.22 -4.19 -13.15
N GLN A 32 0.03 -2.89 -13.41
CA GLN A 32 0.94 -2.08 -14.19
C GLN A 32 1.82 -1.21 -13.29
N LYS A 33 3.13 -1.29 -13.52
CA LYS A 33 4.10 -0.37 -12.94
C LYS A 33 3.79 1.06 -13.41
N PRO A 34 3.62 2.03 -12.49
CA PRO A 34 3.37 3.42 -12.87
C PRO A 34 4.57 4.00 -13.64
N ARG A 35 4.29 4.74 -14.71
CA ARG A 35 5.31 5.43 -15.51
C ARG A 35 5.56 6.81 -14.88
N PHE A 36 6.83 7.19 -14.74
CA PHE A 36 7.27 8.52 -14.27
C PHE A 36 6.91 8.89 -12.81
N THR A 37 6.61 7.89 -11.98
CA THR A 37 6.36 8.10 -10.54
C THR A 37 7.42 7.38 -9.70
N SER A 38 7.81 7.98 -8.57
CA SER A 38 8.66 7.31 -7.58
C SER A 38 7.92 6.15 -6.92
N ILE A 39 8.57 4.98 -6.86
CA ILE A 39 8.01 3.76 -6.28
C ILE A 39 8.88 3.34 -5.11
N ARG A 40 8.27 3.19 -3.93
CA ARG A 40 8.91 2.69 -2.73
C ARG A 40 8.97 1.16 -2.78
N LYS A 41 10.14 0.57 -2.62
CA LYS A 41 10.28 -0.88 -2.48
C LYS A 41 10.01 -1.31 -1.03
N TRP A 42 9.28 -2.41 -0.87
CA TRP A 42 9.01 -3.05 0.41
C TRP A 42 9.22 -4.57 0.28
N GLN A 43 9.94 -5.16 1.23
CA GLN A 43 10.13 -6.61 1.33
C GLN A 43 9.07 -7.13 2.30
N GLY A 44 8.01 -7.72 1.78
CA GLY A 44 6.77 -8.03 2.49
C GLY A 44 5.53 -7.63 1.68
N ASP A 45 4.36 -8.01 2.17
CA ASP A 45 3.05 -7.59 1.63
C ASP A 45 2.72 -6.14 2.00
N ILE A 46 1.62 -5.63 1.42
CA ILE A 46 1.14 -4.27 1.70
C ILE A 46 0.60 -4.12 3.14
N THR A 47 0.05 -5.19 3.71
CA THR A 47 -0.54 -5.19 5.06
C THR A 47 0.52 -5.04 6.14
N SER A 48 1.62 -5.77 6.05
CA SER A 48 2.81 -5.65 6.90
C SER A 48 3.45 -4.27 6.78
N PHE A 49 3.48 -3.68 5.58
CA PHE A 49 3.89 -2.30 5.42
C PHE A 49 3.02 -1.35 6.27
N PHE A 50 1.69 -1.50 6.24
CA PHE A 50 0.80 -0.67 7.04
C PHE A 50 0.95 -0.90 8.55
N VAL A 51 1.10 -2.14 9.00
CA VAL A 51 1.38 -2.45 10.41
C VAL A 51 2.66 -1.74 10.89
N THR A 52 3.74 -1.76 10.10
CA THR A 52 4.99 -1.06 10.48
C THR A 52 4.87 0.46 10.49
N LYS A 53 3.82 1.00 9.88
CA LYS A 53 3.47 2.42 9.90
C LYS A 53 2.46 2.80 10.98
N GLY A 54 2.01 1.84 11.79
CA GLY A 54 0.92 2.06 12.75
C GLY A 54 -0.44 2.20 12.07
N ILE A 55 -0.54 1.94 10.76
CA ILE A 55 -1.79 2.13 10.02
C ILE A 55 -2.67 0.91 10.21
N LYS A 56 -3.89 1.14 10.71
CA LYS A 56 -4.88 0.10 10.95
C LYS A 56 -5.70 -0.19 9.69
N VAL A 57 -5.60 -1.41 9.20
CA VAL A 57 -6.39 -1.94 8.08
C VAL A 57 -7.80 -2.30 8.56
N ILE A 58 -8.84 -1.82 7.87
CA ILE A 58 -10.25 -2.06 8.19
C ILE A 58 -10.85 -3.14 7.29
N GLU A 59 -10.47 -3.13 6.01
CA GLU A 59 -11.02 -4.02 4.99
C GLU A 59 -9.93 -4.38 3.98
N GLU A 60 -9.83 -5.66 3.64
CA GLU A 60 -8.89 -6.18 2.65
C GLU A 60 -9.65 -7.03 1.64
N ASN A 61 -9.54 -6.64 0.37
CA ASN A 61 -10.02 -7.37 -0.79
C ASN A 61 -8.84 -7.62 -1.74
N GLU A 62 -9.00 -8.53 -2.70
CA GLU A 62 -7.93 -8.96 -3.62
C GLU A 62 -7.18 -7.80 -4.32
N ASN A 63 -7.88 -6.69 -4.61
CA ASN A 63 -7.32 -5.55 -5.34
C ASN A 63 -7.30 -4.23 -4.53
N THR A 64 -7.87 -4.21 -3.33
CA THR A 64 -8.04 -2.97 -2.57
C THR A 64 -7.94 -3.20 -1.08
N LEU A 65 -7.37 -2.25 -0.37
CA LEU A 65 -7.25 -2.27 1.08
C LEU A 65 -7.68 -0.92 1.65
N ARG A 66 -8.66 -0.90 2.56
CA ARG A 66 -9.11 0.31 3.26
C ARG A 66 -8.48 0.39 4.64
N PHE A 67 -8.05 1.57 5.04
CA PHE A 67 -7.37 1.78 6.33
C PHE A 67 -7.84 3.07 7.01
N GLU A 68 -7.78 3.07 8.34
CA GLU A 68 -8.01 4.29 9.14
C GLU A 68 -6.78 5.18 9.05
N LYS A 69 -7.00 6.45 8.73
CA LYS A 69 -6.01 7.49 8.93
C LYS A 69 -5.95 7.73 10.45
N GLU A 70 -4.90 7.26 11.12
CA GLU A 70 -4.63 7.73 12.47
C GLU A 70 -4.40 9.25 12.39
N GLU A 71 -5.34 10.02 12.93
CA GLU A 71 -5.10 11.43 13.22
C GLU A 71 -4.10 11.48 14.38
N ILE A 72 -2.83 11.70 14.05
CA ILE A 72 -1.82 12.03 15.05
C ILE A 72 -2.19 13.45 15.52
N PHE A 73 -2.84 13.53 16.69
CA PHE A 73 -3.13 14.78 17.40
C PHE A 73 -1.87 15.41 18.00
#